data_AF-A0A820A3F6-F1
#
_entry.id   AF-A0A820A3F6-F1
#
_cell.length_a   1.000
_cell.length_b   1.000
_cell.length_c   1.000
_cell.angle_alpha   90.00
_cell.angle_beta   90.00
_cell.angle_gamma   90.00
#
_symmetry.space_group_name_H-M   'P 1'
#
loop_
_entity.id
_entity.type
_entity.pdbx_description
1 polymer ?
#
loop_
_entity_poly.entity_id
_entity_poly.type
_entity_poly.pdbx_seq_one_letter_code
_entity_poly.pdbx_strand_id
1 'polypeptide(L)' 'MTEHIELKQLNSNLRYRFDYLSKFLNFTSDDIQLLNRFAVILLPRIPVVVDTVYRKLLGFDITK' A
#
# COMPACT_ATOMS: atom_id res chain seq x y z
N MET A 1 -1.94 -20.71 15.95
CA MET A 1 -0.57 -21.11 15.54
C MET A 1 0.09 -19.91 14.91
N THR A 2 1.34 -19.60 15.27
CA THR A 2 2.10 -18.49 14.68
C THR A 2 2.67 -18.94 13.34
N GLU A 3 2.53 -18.13 12.30
CA GLU A 3 3.20 -18.36 11.02
C GLU A 3 4.66 -17.86 11.09
N HIS A 4 5.60 -18.69 10.64
CA HIS A 4 6.99 -18.27 10.47
C HIS A 4 7.16 -17.49 9.17
N ILE A 5 7.82 -16.32 9.25
CA ILE A 5 8.18 -15.49 8.10
C ILE A 5 9.70 -15.46 7.97
N GLU A 6 10.21 -15.87 6.81
CA GLU A 6 11.65 -15.95 6.57
C GLU A 6 12.20 -14.59 6.13
N LEU A 7 13.01 -13.96 7.00
CA LEU A 7 13.50 -12.60 6.81
C LEU A 7 14.30 -12.43 5.51
N LYS A 8 15.10 -13.43 5.13
CA LYS A 8 15.86 -13.39 3.87
C LYS A 8 14.94 -13.34 2.66
N GLN A 9 13.90 -14.20 2.63
CA GLN A 9 12.91 -14.22 1.56
C GLN A 9 12.10 -12.92 1.54
N LEU A 10 11.70 -12.40 2.70
CA LEU A 10 11.00 -11.12 2.80
C LEU A 10 11.79 -9.99 2.14
N ASN A 11 13.11 -9.97 2.31
CA ASN A 11 13.96 -8.91 1.77
C ASN A 11 14.36 -9.10 0.30
N SER A 12 14.54 -10.34 -0.17
CA SER A 12 15.05 -10.61 -1.52
C SER A 12 14.02 -11.10 -2.53
N ASN A 13 12.83 -11.53 -2.10
CA ASN A 13 11.80 -12.11 -2.97
C ASN A 13 10.52 -11.27 -2.95
N LEU A 14 10.27 -10.55 -4.04
CA LEU A 14 9.11 -9.67 -4.18
C LEU A 14 7.78 -10.43 -4.05
N ARG A 15 7.67 -11.62 -4.67
CA ARG A 15 6.45 -12.43 -4.60
C ARG A 15 6.18 -12.86 -3.17
N TYR A 16 7.20 -13.37 -2.47
CA TYR A 16 7.08 -13.77 -1.07
C TYR A 16 6.64 -12.60 -0.17
N ARG A 17 7.21 -11.40 -0.37
CA ARG A 17 6.80 -10.20 0.36
C ARG A 17 5.36 -9.81 0.07
N PHE A 18 4.96 -9.84 -1.20
CA PHE A 18 3.60 -9.53 -1.62
C PHE A 18 2.59 -10.49 -1.01
N ASP A 19 2.86 -11.80 -1.07
CA ASP A 19 1.95 -12.82 -0.56
C ASP A 19 1.80 -12.74 0.97
N TYR A 20 2.91 -12.55 1.69
CA TYR A 20 2.90 -12.28 3.13
C TYR A 20 2.08 -11.04 3.47
N LEU A 21 2.37 -9.89 2.83
CA LEU A 21 1.73 -8.63 3.17
C LEU A 21 0.24 -8.64 2.82
N SER A 22 -0.12 -9.24 1.68
CA SER A 22 -1.52 -9.39 1.26
C SER A 22 -2.30 -10.21 2.28
N LYS A 23 -1.74 -11.35 2.73
CA LYS A 23 -2.39 -12.14 3.77
C LYS A 23 -2.45 -11.41 5.11
N PHE A 24 -1.37 -10.75 5.52
CA PHE A 24 -1.30 -10.00 6.77
C PHE A 24 -2.35 -8.90 6.85
N LEU A 25 -2.57 -8.17 5.75
CA LEU A 25 -3.60 -7.13 5.63
C LEU A 25 -5.00 -7.67 5.34
N ASN A 26 -5.15 -8.99 5.16
CA ASN A 26 -6.35 -9.61 4.61
C ASN A 26 -6.81 -8.93 3.31
N PHE A 27 -5.86 -8.60 2.44
CA PHE A 27 -6.09 -8.00 1.13
C PHE A 27 -6.43 -9.11 0.13
N THR A 28 -7.65 -9.05 -0.40
CA THR A 28 -8.26 -10.12 -1.20
C THR A 28 -8.54 -9.68 -2.64
N SER A 29 -9.02 -10.61 -3.45
CA SER A 29 -9.53 -10.31 -4.80
C SER A 29 -10.70 -9.32 -4.79
N ASP A 30 -11.48 -9.28 -3.71
CA ASP A 30 -12.64 -8.39 -3.62
C ASP A 30 -12.19 -6.94 -3.44
N ASP A 31 -11.13 -6.72 -2.65
CA ASP A 31 -10.49 -5.42 -2.50
C ASP A 31 -9.94 -4.91 -3.83
N ILE A 32 -9.28 -5.79 -4.60
CA ILE A 32 -8.78 -5.47 -5.94
C ILE A 32 -9.93 -5.04 -6.86
N GLN A 33 -11.04 -5.79 -6.86
CA GLN A 33 -12.20 -5.45 -7.69
C GLN A 33 -12.84 -4.14 -7.26
N LEU A 34 -12.94 -3.88 -5.95
CA LEU A 34 -13.49 -2.63 -5.44
C LEU A 34 -12.61 -1.43 -5.80
N LEU A 35 -11.29 -1.54 -5.62
CA LEU A 35 -10.33 -0.50 -5.97
C LEU A 35 -10.36 -0.19 -7.48
N ASN A 36 -10.42 -1.21 -8.34
CA ASN A 36 -10.53 -1.01 -9.78
C ASN A 36 -11.83 -0.31 -10.18
N ARG A 37 -12.95 -0.63 -9.53
CA ARG A 37 -14.23 0.09 -9.74
C ARG A 37 -14.16 1.53 -9.28
N PHE A 38 -13.49 1.79 -8.16
CA PHE A 38 -13.32 3.14 -7.61
C PHE A 38 -12.29 4.00 -8.36
N ALA A 39 -11.40 3.37 -9.13
CA ALA A 39 -10.30 4.05 -9.82
C ALA A 39 -10.76 5.23 -10.69
N VAL A 40 -11.89 5.08 -11.41
CA VAL A 40 -12.44 6.15 -12.28
C VAL A 40 -12.83 7.40 -11.48
N ILE A 41 -13.31 7.22 -10.25
CA ILE A 41 -13.69 8.31 -9.35
C ILE A 41 -12.44 8.95 -8.73
N LEU A 42 -11.47 8.12 -8.34
CA LEU A 42 -10.26 8.57 -7.66
C LEU A 42 -9.27 9.27 -8.59
N LEU A 43 -9.11 8.80 -9.83
CA LEU A 43 -8.12 9.27 -10.79
C LEU A 43 -8.07 10.81 -10.95
N PRO A 44 -9.20 11.51 -11.20
CA PRO A 44 -9.18 12.99 -11.32
C PRO A 44 -8.89 13.70 -9.98
N ARG A 45 -8.98 13.01 -8.85
CA ARG A 45 -8.75 13.56 -7.50
C ARG A 45 -7.32 13.34 -7.00
N ILE A 46 -6.54 12.47 -7.66
CA ILE A 46 -5.15 12.18 -7.27
C ILE A 46 -4.32 13.46 -7.07
N PRO A 47 -4.34 14.46 -7.98
CA PRO A 47 -3.52 15.66 -7.80
C PRO A 47 -3.76 16.36 -6.46
N VAL A 48 -5.02 16.52 -6.05
CA VAL A 48 -5.39 17.20 -4.80
C VAL A 48 -4.99 16.37 -3.57
N VAL A 49 -5.16 15.05 -3.63
CA VAL A 49 -4.76 14.15 -2.54
C VAL A 49 -3.25 14.23 -2.33
N VAL A 50 -2.48 14.11 -3.42
CA VAL A 50 -1.02 14.08 -3.38
C VAL A 50 -0.47 15.42 -2.89
N ASP A 51 -0.98 16.53 -3.41
CA ASP A 51 -0.64 17.89 -2.98
C ASP A 51 -0.96 18.14 -1.49
N THR A 52 -2.10 17.62 -0.99
CA THR A 52 -2.47 17.71 0.43
C THR A 52 -1.53 16.91 1.33
N VAL A 53 -1.17 15.70 0.92
CA VAL A 53 -0.21 14.86 1.66
C VAL A 53 1.17 15.51 1.67
N TYR A 54 1.67 16.00 0.54
CA TYR A 54 2.98 16.65 0.48
C TYR A 54 3.03 17.94 1.31
N ARG A 55 2.00 18.78 1.27
CA ARG A 55 1.91 19.92 2.19
C ARG A 55 2.02 19.51 3.65
N LYS A 56 1.35 18.42 4.03
CA LYS A 56 1.38 17.93 5.41
C LYS A 56 2.76 17.41 5.78
N LEU A 57 3.39 16.61 4.92
CA LEU A 57 4.73 16.06 5.14
C LEU A 57 5.78 17.17 5.18
N LEU A 58 5.82 18.06 4.19
CA LEU A 58 6.81 19.13 4.14
C LEU A 58 6.63 20.21 5.22
N GLY A 59 5.52 20.14 5.96
CA GLY A 59 5.28 20.93 7.17
C GLY A 59 6.10 20.48 8.39
N PHE A 60 6.72 19.29 8.36
CA PHE A 60 7.64 18.82 9.40
C PHE A 60 9.03 18.65 8.80
N ASP A 61 10.05 19.08 9.54
CA ASP A 61 11.46 19.07 9.13
C ASP A 61 12.00 17.66 8.89
N ILE A 62 11.62 16.69 9.74
CA ILE A 62 12.01 15.28 9.60
C ILE A 62 11.48 14.60 8.33
N THR A 63 10.49 15.21 7.66
CA THR A 63 9.86 14.69 6.43
C THR A 63 10.10 15.56 5.20
N LYS A 64 11.07 16.48 5.27
CA LYS A 64 11.62 17.20 4.10
C LYS A 64 12.71 16.40 3.39
#